data_AF-A0AAV6T7Q3-F1
#
_entry.id   AF-A0AAV6T7Q3-F1
#
_cell.length_a   1.000
_cell.length_b   1.000
_cell.length_c   1.000
_cell.angle_alpha   90.00
_cell.angle_beta   90.00
_cell.angle_gamma   90.00
#
_symmetry.space_group_name_H-M   'P 1'
#
loop_
_entity.id
_entity.type
_entity.pdbx_description
1 polymer ?
#
loop_
_entity_poly.entity_id
_entity_poly.type
_entity_poly.pdbx_seq_one_letter_code
_entity_poly.pdbx_strand_id
1 'polypeptide(L)'
;MWTSLSLSRWIFLLPLTVIMFGSASHVDAAVPIINLSCCRSFRSSFVPKVKACYEQKPRHDCDFHAFLIITKRNKVLCVGPAAPWLQDKINKGGLHCPPVVSLG
;
A
#
# COMPACT_ATOMS: atom_id res chain seq x y z
N MET A 1 -28.30 61.83 -15.56
CA MET A 1 -27.69 60.82 -16.45
C MET A 1 -26.35 60.44 -15.84
N TRP A 2 -26.24 59.27 -15.20
CA TRP A 2 -25.33 58.16 -15.61
C TRP A 2 -23.85 58.45 -15.27
N THR A 3 -23.10 57.67 -14.49
CA THR A 3 -23.25 56.29 -14.02
C THR A 3 -22.48 56.10 -12.70
N SER A 4 -23.12 55.45 -11.72
CA SER A 4 -22.46 54.85 -10.57
C SER A 4 -21.93 53.49 -11.03
N LEU A 5 -20.65 53.40 -11.36
CA LEU A 5 -20.01 52.16 -11.77
C LEU A 5 -18.71 51.99 -10.98
N SER A 6 -18.48 50.76 -10.53
CA SER A 6 -17.20 50.27 -10.01
C SER A 6 -17.00 50.23 -8.49
N LEU A 7 -18.03 49.84 -7.72
CA LEU A 7 -17.79 49.07 -6.48
C LEU A 7 -18.51 47.71 -6.45
N SER A 8 -19.59 47.55 -7.22
CA SER A 8 -20.41 46.32 -7.24
C SER A 8 -19.78 45.15 -8.04
N ARG A 9 -18.84 45.42 -8.96
CA ARG A 9 -18.25 44.39 -9.85
C ARG A 9 -17.15 43.52 -9.23
N TRP A 10 -16.71 43.81 -8.01
CA TRP A 10 -15.69 43.02 -7.31
C TRP A 10 -16.25 42.09 -6.23
N ILE A 11 -17.53 42.22 -5.88
CA ILE A 11 -18.14 41.41 -4.81
C ILE A 11 -18.65 40.06 -5.35
N PHE A 12 -18.91 39.95 -6.66
CA PHE A 12 -19.46 38.74 -7.28
C PHE A 12 -18.43 37.69 -7.71
N LEU A 13 -17.12 37.94 -7.57
CA LEU A 13 -16.08 36.97 -7.97
C LEU A 13 -15.45 36.23 -6.78
N LEU A 14 -15.92 36.45 -5.55
CA LEU A 14 -15.35 35.80 -4.37
C LEU A 14 -15.92 34.41 -3.97
N PRO A 15 -17.06 33.88 -4.46
CA PRO A 15 -17.51 32.56 -3.98
C PRO A 15 -17.05 31.37 -4.84
N LEU A 16 -16.41 31.58 -6.00
CA LEU A 16 -16.13 30.49 -6.95
C LEU A 16 -14.85 29.67 -6.68
N THR A 17 -14.05 30.01 -5.67
CA THR A 17 -12.81 29.28 -5.35
C THR A 17 -12.97 28.19 -4.30
N VAL A 18 -14.16 27.97 -3.73
CA VAL A 18 -14.34 27.09 -2.57
C VAL A 18 -14.55 25.61 -2.92
N ILE A 19 -14.80 25.21 -4.17
CA ILE A 19 -15.27 23.83 -4.49
C ILE A 19 -14.25 22.97 -5.27
N MET A 20 -12.96 23.33 -5.29
CA MET A 20 -11.91 22.47 -5.88
C MET A 20 -10.80 22.12 -4.89
N PHE A 21 -11.19 21.60 -3.71
CA PHE A 21 -10.30 20.84 -2.83
C PHE A 21 -10.97 19.53 -2.39
N GLY A 22 -11.56 18.82 -3.36
CA GLY A 22 -11.79 17.39 -3.23
C GLY A 22 -10.45 16.68 -3.40
N SER A 23 -9.57 16.80 -2.40
CA SER A 23 -8.32 16.05 -2.35
C SER A 23 -8.67 14.58 -2.44
N ALA A 24 -8.34 13.96 -3.58
CA ALA A 24 -8.23 12.52 -3.68
C ALA A 24 -7.23 12.10 -2.61
N SER A 25 -7.74 11.65 -1.47
CA SER A 25 -6.94 10.95 -0.49
C SER A 25 -6.61 9.62 -1.15
N HIS A 26 -5.56 9.60 -1.97
CA HIS A 26 -4.78 8.40 -2.10
C HIS A 26 -4.32 8.12 -0.68
N VAL A 27 -5.05 7.21 -0.02
CA VAL A 27 -4.52 6.51 1.13
C VAL A 27 -3.33 5.75 0.54
N ASP A 28 -2.17 6.41 0.51
CA ASP A 28 -0.89 5.73 0.43
C ASP A 28 -0.96 4.74 1.58
N ALA A 29 -1.32 3.49 1.26
CA ALA A 29 -1.35 2.42 2.22
C ALA A 29 0.03 2.44 2.84
N ALA A 30 0.15 2.95 4.07
CA ALA A 30 1.41 3.26 4.69
C ALA A 30 2.24 1.98 4.61
N VAL A 31 3.16 1.92 3.64
CA VAL A 31 3.93 0.71 3.41
C VAL A 31 4.87 0.67 4.59
N PRO A 32 4.72 -0.30 5.50
CA PRO A 32 5.57 -0.31 6.66
C PRO A 32 6.99 -0.51 6.15
N ILE A 33 7.87 0.43 6.50
CA ILE A 33 9.31 0.30 6.30
C ILE A 33 9.73 -0.76 7.30
N ILE A 34 9.82 -2.00 6.85
CA ILE A 34 10.32 -3.09 7.67
C ILE A 34 11.64 -3.56 7.08
N ASN A 35 12.70 -3.48 7.89
CA ASN A 35 14.00 -4.06 7.59
C ASN A 35 13.93 -5.60 7.68
N LEU A 36 13.05 -6.22 6.87
CA LEU A 36 13.07 -7.68 6.71
C LEU A 36 14.20 -8.04 5.75
N SER A 37 15.06 -8.96 6.21
CA SER A 37 16.08 -9.57 5.37
C SER A 37 15.46 -10.24 4.15
N CYS A 38 16.12 -10.14 3.00
CA CYS A 38 15.72 -10.83 1.78
C CYS A 38 15.51 -12.33 2.01
N CYS A 39 14.42 -12.89 1.48
CA CYS A 39 14.22 -14.33 1.44
C CYS A 39 15.23 -15.00 0.49
N ARG A 40 16.13 -15.81 1.04
CA ARG A 40 17.08 -16.64 0.27
C ARG A 40 16.51 -18.01 -0.15
N SER A 41 15.47 -18.44 0.54
CA SER A 41 14.75 -19.70 0.29
C SER A 41 13.31 -19.54 0.75
N PHE A 42 12.40 -20.30 0.15
CA PHE A 42 10.98 -20.28 0.51
C PHE A 42 10.41 -21.69 0.62
N ARG A 43 9.27 -21.79 1.28
CA ARG A 43 8.51 -23.04 1.47
C ARG A 43 7.07 -22.89 1.00
N SER A 44 6.45 -24.02 0.71
CA SER A 44 5.03 -24.07 0.30
C SER A 44 4.09 -24.55 1.43
N SER A 45 4.64 -24.90 2.59
CA SER A 45 3.86 -25.40 3.74
C SER A 45 2.87 -24.35 4.25
N PHE A 46 1.67 -24.80 4.62
CA PHE A 46 0.63 -23.95 5.20
C PHE A 46 1.06 -23.27 6.50
N VAL A 47 0.66 -22.00 6.68
CA VAL A 47 0.90 -21.22 7.89
C VAL A 47 -0.45 -20.80 8.52
N PRO A 48 -0.90 -21.41 9.63
CA PRO A 48 -2.24 -21.19 10.18
C PRO A 48 -2.43 -19.81 10.84
N LYS A 49 -1.40 -19.25 11.46
CA LYS A 49 -1.50 -18.04 12.31
C LYS A 49 -0.68 -16.88 11.75
N VAL A 50 -1.17 -16.31 10.66
CA VAL A 50 -0.61 -15.11 10.02
C VAL A 50 -1.01 -13.86 10.82
N LYS A 51 -0.03 -13.02 11.16
CA LYS A 51 -0.18 -11.70 11.77
C LYS A 51 -0.10 -10.61 10.70
N ALA A 52 0.88 -10.71 9.82
CA ALA A 52 1.06 -9.80 8.68
C ALA A 52 1.67 -10.56 7.49
N CYS A 53 1.47 -10.01 6.29
CA CYS A 53 2.01 -10.52 5.04
C CYS A 53 2.63 -9.36 4.25
N TYR A 54 3.74 -9.62 3.57
CA TYR A 54 4.35 -8.68 2.65
C TYR A 54 4.85 -9.40 1.41
N GLU A 55 4.73 -8.77 0.25
CA GLU A 55 5.27 -9.28 -1.01
C GLU A 55 6.70 -8.76 -1.22
N GLN A 56 7.66 -9.65 -1.40
CA GLN A 56 9.00 -9.32 -1.85
C GLN A 56 9.10 -9.60 -3.33
N LYS A 57 9.12 -8.53 -4.14
CA LYS A 57 9.39 -8.64 -5.56
C LYS A 57 10.90 -8.77 -5.81
N PRO A 58 11.32 -9.46 -6.88
CA PRO A 58 12.72 -9.48 -7.30
C PRO A 58 13.27 -8.07 -7.50
N ARG A 59 14.49 -7.82 -7.01
CA ARG A 59 15.23 -6.55 -7.10
C ARG A 59 16.74 -6.81 -7.02
N HIS A 60 17.56 -5.79 -7.27
CA HIS A 60 19.02 -5.92 -7.40
C HIS A 60 19.73 -6.62 -6.22
N ASP A 61 19.27 -6.41 -4.99
CA ASP A 61 19.80 -7.01 -3.76
C ASP A 61 19.03 -8.26 -3.30
N CYS A 62 18.02 -8.69 -4.07
CA CYS A 62 17.10 -9.73 -3.66
C CYS A 62 16.37 -10.37 -4.85
N ASP A 63 16.93 -11.46 -5.38
CA ASP A 63 16.49 -12.04 -6.66
C ASP A 63 15.19 -12.83 -6.60
N PHE A 64 14.78 -13.29 -5.41
CA PHE A 64 13.64 -14.19 -5.27
C PHE A 64 12.31 -13.44 -5.09
N HIS A 65 11.31 -13.82 -5.88
CA HIS A 65 9.92 -13.49 -5.58
C HIS A 65 9.43 -14.36 -4.43
N ALA A 66 9.03 -13.76 -3.31
CA ALA A 66 8.54 -14.47 -2.15
C ALA A 66 7.52 -13.62 -1.35
N PHE A 67 6.78 -14.28 -0.47
CA PHE A 67 5.89 -13.62 0.49
C PHE A 67 6.41 -13.81 1.91
N LEU A 68 6.63 -12.72 2.63
CA LEU A 68 7.07 -12.75 4.02
C LEU A 68 5.86 -12.76 4.93
N ILE A 69 5.70 -13.87 5.64
CA ILE A 69 4.61 -14.10 6.58
C ILE A 69 5.14 -13.89 7.99
N ILE A 70 4.67 -12.83 8.64
CA ILE A 70 4.90 -12.62 10.07
C ILE A 70 3.85 -13.43 10.81
N THR A 71 4.27 -14.37 11.65
CA THR A 71 3.35 -15.14 12.50
C THR A 71 2.91 -14.36 13.73
N LYS A 72 1.87 -14.82 14.42
CA LYS A 72 1.49 -14.27 15.74
C LYS A 72 2.60 -14.35 16.80
N ARG A 73 3.61 -15.21 16.60
CA ARG A 73 4.83 -15.31 17.44
C ARG A 73 5.96 -14.40 16.97
N ASN A 74 5.69 -13.43 16.08
CA ASN A 74 6.67 -12.53 15.44
C ASN A 74 7.79 -13.24 14.67
N LYS A 75 7.62 -14.53 14.31
CA LYS A 75 8.55 -15.21 13.39
C LYS A 75 8.23 -14.83 11.95
N VAL A 76 9.25 -14.46 11.19
CA VAL A 76 9.19 -14.19 9.75
C VAL A 76 9.43 -15.49 8.98
N LEU A 77 8.54 -15.80 8.04
CA LEU A 77 8.58 -17.01 7.24
C LEU A 77 8.45 -16.65 5.76
N CYS A 78 9.37 -17.14 4.94
CA CYS A 78 9.33 -16.95 3.49
C CYS A 78 8.47 -18.03 2.83
N VAL A 79 7.44 -17.62 2.10
CA VAL A 79 6.52 -18.50 1.39
C VAL A 79 6.63 -18.25 -0.11
N GLY A 80 6.65 -19.33 -0.90
CA GLY A 80 6.77 -19.22 -2.35
C GLY A 80 5.50 -18.69 -3.00
N PRO A 81 5.60 -17.98 -4.14
CA PRO A 81 4.45 -17.44 -4.85
C PRO A 81 3.50 -18.52 -5.39
N ALA A 82 4.01 -19.75 -5.60
CA ALA A 82 3.25 -20.90 -6.08
C ALA A 82 2.55 -21.70 -4.97
N ALA A 83 2.58 -21.26 -3.70
CA ALA A 83 1.94 -21.99 -2.61
C ALA A 83 0.40 -21.91 -2.74
N PRO A 84 -0.33 -23.04 -2.96
CA PRO A 84 -1.77 -22.99 -3.28
C PRO A 84 -2.62 -22.33 -2.20
N TRP A 85 -2.31 -22.61 -0.92
CA TRP A 85 -3.03 -22.02 0.22
C TRP A 85 -2.86 -20.50 0.29
N LEU A 86 -1.72 -19.98 -0.15
CA LEU A 86 -1.41 -18.56 -0.11
C LEU A 86 -2.20 -17.85 -1.20
N GLN A 87 -2.15 -18.38 -2.43
CA GLN A 87 -2.92 -17.85 -3.56
C GLN A 87 -4.41 -17.87 -3.28
N ASP A 88 -4.94 -18.99 -2.76
CA ASP A 88 -6.34 -19.11 -2.37
C ASP A 88 -6.76 -18.00 -1.39
N LYS A 89 -5.92 -17.74 -0.39
CA LYS A 89 -6.19 -16.74 0.64
C LYS A 89 -6.10 -15.30 0.12
N ILE A 90 -5.16 -15.01 -0.78
CA ILE A 90 -5.02 -13.71 -1.44
C ILE A 90 -6.22 -13.47 -2.38
N ASN A 91 -6.54 -14.45 -3.24
CA ASN A 91 -7.61 -14.34 -4.22
C ASN A 91 -9.00 -14.20 -3.58
N LYS A 92 -9.21 -14.84 -2.42
CA LYS A 92 -10.44 -14.69 -1.62
C LYS A 92 -10.46 -13.41 -0.78
N GLY A 93 -9.43 -12.57 -0.83
CA GLY A 93 -9.31 -11.38 0.00
C GLY A 93 -9.08 -11.65 1.50
N GLY A 94 -8.81 -12.90 1.88
CA GLY A 94 -8.52 -13.30 3.27
C GLY A 94 -7.10 -12.98 3.73
N LEU A 95 -6.24 -12.47 2.83
CA LEU A 95 -4.90 -11.99 3.15
C LEU A 95 -4.46 -10.92 2.15
N HIS A 96 -4.14 -9.73 2.66
CA HIS A 96 -3.54 -8.64 1.87
C HIS A 96 -2.02 -8.59 2.12
N CYS A 97 -1.24 -8.58 1.04
CA CYS A 97 0.22 -8.63 1.07
C CYS A 97 0.80 -7.44 0.28
N PRO A 98 0.95 -6.26 0.89
CA PRO A 98 1.56 -5.12 0.21
C PRO A 98 3.05 -5.39 -0.10
N PRO A 99 3.62 -4.73 -1.12
CA PRO A 99 5.04 -4.88 -1.44
C PRO A 99 5.93 -4.37 -0.30
N VAL A 100 7.04 -5.05 -0.04
CA VAL A 100 8.08 -4.58 0.88
C VAL A 100 8.81 -3.41 0.22
N VAL A 101 8.74 -2.23 0.85
CA VAL A 101 9.62 -1.10 0.52
C VAL A 101 10.85 -1.20 1.42
N SER A 102 12.00 -1.47 0.82
CA SER A 102 13.29 -1.36 1.50
C SER A 102 13.92 -0.03 1.12
N LEU A 103 14.24 0.80 2.12
CA LEU A 103 15.12 1.96 1.93
C LEU A 103 16.54 1.41 1.84
N GLY A 104 17.08 1.36 0.63
CA GLY A 104 18.49 1.05 0.38
C GLY A 104 19.40 2.19 0.83
#